data_AF-A0AAU3EER4-F1
#
_entry.id   AF-A0AAU3EER4-F1
#
_cell.length_a   1.000
_cell.length_b   1.000
_cell.length_c   1.000
_cell.angle_alpha   90.00
_cell.angle_beta   90.00
_cell.angle_gamma   90.00
#
_symmetry.space_group_name_H-M   'P 1'
#
loop_
_entity.id
_entity.type
_entity.pdbx_description
1 polymer ?
#
loop_
_entity_poly.entity_id
_entity_poly.type
_entity_poly.pdbx_seq_one_letter_code
_entity_poly.pdbx_strand_id
1 'polypeptide(L)'
;MRHLTDKVLDVAIVGTGPRGISVFERIAANLTAEPEPRSIRIWLIDAVELGAGRIWRTDQETCFLMNTVVGEISMFSGVSDGERCRPGAGLSFLQWLHSQPDPALSVLGHDDYAPRYAYGRYLRYVYGSVVRGMAGLGEVVETVGKVTSLRENGHSYALQVSTVEGEFTVTADAVVITTGHAPAELSDDQPELTRFARDRPGLRYLSGDSAADLDLASIEPDAAVGVVGLGLSFYDILMSFTLGRGGTFEKSADGTLSYVPSGKEPRVVAGSRSGLPIRSRGRNQKHVTARAAPEFLTSAAVGRLRERNMAHRGNPALDFDQDVLSLLAAEINHVYYTTQARTQHGPECADAVAAELRARGPELASWREVALRYGLQDVEPVDLDRLSRPLQAKRFDSAAGLVAEVRRILLADIAEAGQGNRDSPLKAALDAIRDSREVLRHAVDFGGLTPESHRTDFLGRFVTRTSSLFTGPPLERTVQFLALIDAGVLEVAGPDVVYGCDTGSGRFFLESPAVEGSRRHCDVLIDSRIPAAGLVRNTDPLMRQLADERLAVGFVHDDAGETFETGALHITPAERRVIAADGRTHRAVYALGIPTEGVCWFTQIGNGRPGVPTSFSRDADVIALSVLRRATSDAFQ
;
A
#
# COMPACT_ATOMS: atom_id res chain seq x y z
N MET A 1 42.12 0.53 34.59
CA MET A 1 41.48 -0.54 33.78
C MET A 1 40.77 0.16 32.63
N ARG A 2 41.22 -0.06 31.38
CA ARG A 2 40.48 0.42 30.20
C ARG A 2 39.28 -0.53 30.03
N HIS A 3 38.07 0.00 30.10
CA HIS A 3 36.85 -0.78 29.89
C HIS A 3 36.75 -1.20 28.42
N LEU A 4 36.25 -2.40 28.16
CA LEU A 4 36.12 -3.06 26.85
C LEU A 4 35.08 -2.40 25.90
N THR A 5 34.70 -1.13 26.09
CA THR A 5 33.48 -0.53 25.49
C THR A 5 33.68 0.78 24.71
N ASP A 6 34.90 1.13 24.30
CA ASP A 6 35.18 2.36 23.51
C ASP A 6 34.81 2.27 22.00
N LYS A 7 34.31 1.13 21.52
CA LYS A 7 33.93 1.00 20.10
C LYS A 7 32.53 1.59 19.87
N VAL A 8 32.47 2.67 19.09
CA VAL A 8 31.21 3.22 18.58
C VAL A 8 30.56 2.20 17.65
N LEU A 9 29.29 1.89 17.87
CA LEU A 9 28.49 1.10 16.94
C LEU A 9 28.02 2.00 15.80
N ASP A 10 28.49 1.78 14.57
CA ASP A 10 28.03 2.53 13.40
C ASP A 10 26.88 1.80 12.70
N VAL A 11 25.71 2.43 12.60
CA VAL A 11 24.51 1.89 11.94
C VAL A 11 24.11 2.79 10.78
N ALA A 12 23.85 2.23 9.59
CA ALA A 12 23.30 2.97 8.47
C ALA A 12 21.85 2.58 8.18
N ILE A 13 20.95 3.55 8.11
CA ILE A 13 19.56 3.36 7.66
C ILE A 13 19.43 4.03 6.30
N VAL A 14 19.15 3.21 5.28
CA VAL A 14 19.05 3.62 3.87
C VAL A 14 17.58 3.77 3.50
N GLY A 15 17.17 5.00 3.20
CA GLY A 15 15.78 5.43 3.14
C GLY A 15 15.30 5.86 4.53
N THR A 16 14.74 7.05 4.63
CA THR A 16 14.23 7.61 5.89
C THR A 16 12.75 7.97 5.81
N GLY A 17 12.03 7.42 4.83
CA GLY A 17 10.57 7.42 4.83
C GLY A 17 10.00 6.60 5.99
N PRO A 18 8.70 6.27 5.99
CA PRO A 18 8.04 5.74 7.18
C PRO A 18 8.66 4.47 7.77
N ARG A 19 9.15 3.54 6.94
CA ARG A 19 9.81 2.33 7.42
C ARG A 19 11.19 2.62 8.02
N GLY A 20 11.98 3.50 7.41
CA GLY A 20 13.25 3.95 7.99
C GLY A 20 13.05 4.66 9.34
N ILE A 21 12.07 5.58 9.44
CA ILE A 21 11.70 6.22 10.71
C ILE A 21 11.30 5.17 11.75
N SER A 22 10.48 4.18 11.39
CA SER A 22 10.03 3.17 12.36
C SER A 22 11.21 2.40 12.97
N VAL A 23 12.22 2.03 12.18
CA VAL A 23 13.41 1.36 12.71
C VAL A 23 14.25 2.31 13.57
N PHE A 24 14.47 3.53 13.10
CA PHE A 24 15.21 4.55 13.86
C PHE A 24 14.54 4.86 15.21
N GLU A 25 13.22 5.02 15.22
CA GLU A 25 12.42 5.27 16.42
C GLU A 25 12.51 4.09 17.40
N ARG A 26 12.44 2.85 16.91
CA ARG A 26 12.57 1.66 17.75
C ARG A 26 14.00 1.48 18.29
N ILE A 27 15.04 1.79 17.52
CA ILE A 27 16.43 1.81 18.02
C ILE A 27 16.54 2.81 19.17
N ALA A 28 16.09 4.05 18.98
CA ALA A 28 16.17 5.10 19.99
C ALA A 28 15.35 4.78 21.25
N ALA A 29 14.15 4.20 21.09
CA ALA A 29 13.31 3.79 22.20
C ALA A 29 13.94 2.65 23.02
N ASN A 30 14.54 1.66 22.36
CA ASN A 30 15.23 0.56 23.03
C ASN A 30 16.52 1.03 23.74
N LEU A 31 17.28 1.95 23.15
CA LEU A 31 18.47 2.55 23.78
C LEU A 31 18.12 3.33 25.06
N THR A 32 17.00 4.06 25.05
CA THR A 32 16.53 4.81 26.23
C THR A 32 16.23 3.86 27.41
N ALA A 33 15.84 2.62 27.13
CA ALA A 33 15.55 1.61 28.13
C ALA A 33 16.79 0.80 28.58
N GLU A 34 17.97 0.98 27.95
CA GLU A 34 19.20 0.31 28.35
C GLU A 34 19.78 0.96 29.64
N PRO A 35 20.18 0.18 30.66
CA PRO A 35 20.74 0.71 31.90
C PRO A 35 22.07 1.45 31.73
N GLU A 36 22.89 1.02 30.77
CA GLU A 36 24.18 1.62 30.42
C GLU A 36 24.18 1.93 28.92
N PRO A 37 23.93 3.19 28.50
CA PRO A 37 23.84 3.53 27.09
C PRO A 37 25.21 3.36 26.41
N ARG A 38 25.23 2.52 25.37
CA ARG A 38 26.39 2.31 24.50
C ARG A 38 26.66 3.53 23.61
N SER A 39 27.90 3.70 23.17
CA SER A 39 28.23 4.68 22.13
C SER A 39 27.76 4.19 20.76
N ILE A 40 26.85 4.92 20.12
CA ILE A 40 26.28 4.58 18.81
C ILE A 40 26.29 5.80 17.89
N ARG A 41 26.59 5.57 16.61
CA ARG A 41 26.41 6.55 15.53
C ARG A 41 25.40 6.00 14.52
N ILE A 42 24.39 6.78 14.18
CA ILE A 42 23.36 6.40 13.22
C ILE A 42 23.42 7.32 12.00
N TRP A 43 23.77 6.76 10.85
CA TRP A 43 23.68 7.41 9.56
C TRP A 43 22.27 7.27 9.01
N LEU A 44 21.58 8.39 8.81
CA LEU A 44 20.25 8.48 8.22
C LEU A 44 20.42 9.01 6.79
N ILE A 45 20.27 8.13 5.80
CA ILE A 45 20.59 8.43 4.41
C ILE A 45 19.32 8.37 3.56
N ASP A 46 18.94 9.46 2.91
CA ASP A 46 17.78 9.50 2.01
C ASP A 46 18.10 10.24 0.71
N ALA A 47 17.67 9.68 -0.42
CA ALA A 47 17.99 10.24 -1.73
C ALA A 47 17.20 11.50 -2.08
N VAL A 48 16.09 11.79 -1.38
CA VAL A 48 15.18 12.88 -1.74
C VAL A 48 14.92 13.82 -0.57
N GLU A 49 14.35 13.33 0.52
CA GLU A 49 13.98 14.18 1.66
C GLU A 49 14.08 13.39 2.95
N LEU A 50 14.90 13.85 3.90
CA LEU A 50 15.04 13.20 5.21
C LEU A 50 13.71 13.19 5.97
N GLY A 51 13.33 12.02 6.49
CA GLY A 51 12.09 11.77 7.24
C GLY A 51 10.85 11.55 6.37
N ALA A 52 10.70 12.27 5.26
CA ALA A 52 9.53 12.09 4.38
C ALA A 52 9.78 11.04 3.30
N GLY A 53 11.01 10.99 2.77
CA GLY A 53 11.37 10.26 1.57
C GLY A 53 10.65 10.77 0.32
N ARG A 54 10.89 10.08 -0.80
CA ARG A 54 10.34 10.43 -2.12
C ARG A 54 8.80 10.43 -2.17
N ILE A 55 8.14 9.47 -1.53
CA ILE A 55 6.70 9.22 -1.71
C ILE A 55 5.82 10.18 -0.89
N TRP A 56 6.36 10.77 0.18
CA TRP A 56 5.62 11.65 1.08
C TRP A 56 6.22 13.04 1.16
N ARG A 57 6.87 13.51 0.08
CA ARG A 57 7.50 14.84 0.06
C ARG A 57 6.57 15.93 0.61
N THR A 58 7.17 16.87 1.33
CA THR A 58 6.41 17.93 1.99
C THR A 58 5.90 19.04 1.07
N ASP A 59 6.29 18.97 -0.21
CA ASP A 59 5.97 19.91 -1.29
C ASP A 59 4.97 19.37 -2.32
N GLN A 60 4.36 18.19 -2.07
CA GLN A 60 3.35 17.64 -2.97
C GLN A 60 2.14 18.56 -3.15
N GLU A 61 1.46 18.40 -4.29
CA GLU A 61 0.23 19.13 -4.60
C GLU A 61 -0.78 19.03 -3.46
N THR A 62 -1.42 20.16 -3.16
CA THR A 62 -2.37 20.29 -2.05
C THR A 62 -3.64 19.45 -2.25
N CYS A 63 -3.95 19.07 -3.49
CA CYS A 63 -5.11 18.28 -3.84
C CYS A 63 -4.90 16.76 -3.70
N PHE A 64 -3.69 16.27 -3.40
CA PHE A 64 -3.46 14.84 -3.15
C PHE A 64 -3.83 14.48 -1.72
N LEU A 65 -4.66 13.45 -1.55
CA LEU A 65 -5.18 13.05 -0.24
C LEU A 65 -4.58 11.72 0.23
N MET A 66 -4.52 11.58 1.56
CA MET A 66 -4.37 10.30 2.22
C MET A 66 -5.59 9.42 1.97
N ASN A 67 -5.39 8.09 1.95
CA ASN A 67 -6.47 7.11 1.84
C ASN A 67 -6.86 6.48 3.19
N THR A 68 -6.24 6.95 4.28
CA THR A 68 -6.53 6.52 5.65
C THR A 68 -6.99 7.74 6.43
N VAL A 69 -8.06 7.58 7.21
CA VAL A 69 -8.60 8.66 8.05
C VAL A 69 -7.56 9.10 9.07
N VAL A 70 -7.51 10.40 9.35
CA VAL A 70 -6.45 11.00 10.18
C VAL A 70 -6.41 10.43 11.60
N GLY A 71 -7.56 10.02 12.13
CA GLY A 71 -7.71 9.40 13.45
C GLY A 71 -7.03 8.04 13.59
N GLU A 72 -6.82 7.31 12.48
CA GLU A 72 -6.19 5.98 12.48
C GLU A 72 -4.66 6.03 12.28
N ILE A 73 -4.02 7.20 12.25
CA ILE A 73 -2.61 7.34 11.86
C ILE A 73 -1.75 7.74 13.06
N SER A 74 -0.68 6.98 13.30
CA SER A 74 0.44 7.37 14.16
C SER A 74 1.75 6.80 13.61
N MET A 75 2.85 7.50 13.87
CA MET A 75 4.21 7.03 13.59
C MET A 75 5.02 6.73 14.86
N PHE A 76 4.57 7.20 16.02
CA PHE A 76 5.17 6.82 17.30
C PHE A 76 4.72 5.41 17.70
N SER A 77 5.64 4.62 18.25
CA SER A 77 5.35 3.25 18.70
C SER A 77 4.47 3.20 19.95
N GLY A 78 4.40 4.29 20.73
CA GLY A 78 3.45 4.48 21.83
C GLY A 78 2.68 5.79 21.74
N VAL A 79 1.78 6.00 22.70
CA VAL A 79 0.86 7.15 22.73
C VAL A 79 1.45 8.34 23.48
N SER A 80 0.96 9.55 23.18
CA SER A 80 1.32 10.76 23.92
C SER A 80 0.91 10.65 25.39
N ASP A 81 1.84 10.95 26.29
CA ASP A 81 1.63 11.09 27.73
C ASP A 81 1.47 12.56 28.17
N GLY A 82 1.46 13.50 27.21
CA GLY A 82 1.36 14.94 27.47
C GLY A 82 2.72 15.62 27.67
N GLU A 83 3.81 14.85 27.72
CA GLU A 83 5.16 15.40 27.72
C GLU A 83 5.64 15.72 26.31
N ARG A 84 6.88 16.21 26.23
CA ARG A 84 7.56 16.42 24.95
C ARG A 84 7.69 15.07 24.22
N CYS A 85 7.25 15.03 22.97
CA CYS A 85 7.34 13.81 22.15
C CYS A 85 8.78 13.32 22.02
N ARG A 86 8.92 12.01 22.14
CA ARG A 86 10.19 11.28 22.21
C ARG A 86 10.02 9.87 21.62
N PRO A 87 11.11 9.13 21.37
CA PRO A 87 10.99 7.73 20.97
C PRO A 87 10.11 6.95 21.95
N GLY A 88 9.14 6.19 21.44
CA GLY A 88 8.18 5.44 22.25
C GLY A 88 6.94 6.21 22.73
N ALA A 89 6.87 7.53 22.61
CA ALA A 89 5.70 8.30 23.05
C ALA A 89 5.56 9.64 22.31
N GLY A 90 4.44 9.83 21.58
CA GLY A 90 4.18 11.10 20.92
C GLY A 90 2.79 11.25 20.30
N LEU A 91 2.57 12.41 19.70
CA LEU A 91 1.27 12.78 19.12
C LEU A 91 0.90 11.87 17.95
N SER A 92 -0.35 11.42 17.90
CA SER A 92 -0.95 10.88 16.68
C SER A 92 -1.02 11.95 15.59
N PHE A 93 -1.30 11.54 14.36
CA PHE A 93 -1.38 12.49 13.25
C PHE A 93 -2.50 13.52 13.45
N LEU A 94 -3.68 13.09 13.90
CA LEU A 94 -4.79 13.98 14.25
C LEU A 94 -4.40 14.99 15.34
N GLN A 95 -3.76 14.53 16.42
CA GLN A 95 -3.32 15.41 17.50
C GLN A 95 -2.30 16.44 17.02
N TRP A 96 -1.39 16.03 16.13
CA TRP A 96 -0.42 16.93 15.51
C TRP A 96 -1.08 17.92 14.54
N LEU A 97 -2.08 17.50 13.76
CA LEU A 97 -2.85 18.39 12.87
C LEU A 97 -3.52 19.51 13.66
N HIS A 98 -4.13 19.19 14.81
CA HIS A 98 -4.75 20.18 15.70
C HIS A 98 -3.75 21.16 16.32
N SER A 99 -2.47 20.81 16.39
CA SER A 99 -1.42 21.74 16.84
C SER A 99 -0.84 22.61 15.72
N GLN A 100 -1.26 22.42 14.46
CA GLN A 100 -0.74 23.20 13.34
C GLN A 100 -1.38 24.59 13.28
N PRO A 101 -0.64 25.62 12.85
CA PRO A 101 -1.17 26.97 12.72
C PRO A 101 -2.12 27.13 11.53
N ASP A 102 -2.09 26.21 10.56
CA ASP A 102 -2.94 26.25 9.36
C ASP A 102 -4.37 25.82 9.72
N PRO A 103 -5.37 26.74 9.65
CA PRO A 103 -6.75 26.42 9.99
C PRO A 103 -7.34 25.31 9.11
N ALA A 104 -6.90 25.15 7.86
CA ALA A 104 -7.40 24.10 6.98
C ALA A 104 -6.98 22.70 7.46
N LEU A 105 -5.90 22.60 8.22
CA LEU A 105 -5.42 21.36 8.82
C LEU A 105 -5.94 21.16 10.24
N SER A 106 -6.01 22.22 11.04
CA SER A 106 -6.35 22.13 12.46
C SER A 106 -7.83 21.84 12.73
N VAL A 107 -8.71 22.05 11.75
CA VAL A 107 -10.16 21.77 11.89
C VAL A 107 -10.54 20.34 11.48
N LEU A 108 -9.62 19.56 10.91
CA LEU A 108 -9.91 18.20 10.47
C LEU A 108 -10.36 17.32 11.66
N GLY A 109 -11.50 16.68 11.49
CA GLY A 109 -12.09 15.73 12.42
C GLY A 109 -11.44 14.36 12.35
N HIS A 110 -11.84 13.47 13.25
CA HIS A 110 -11.28 12.12 13.37
C HIS A 110 -11.38 11.29 12.08
N ASP A 111 -12.51 11.39 11.39
CA ASP A 111 -12.86 10.60 10.23
C ASP A 111 -12.55 11.29 8.89
N ASP A 112 -11.91 12.47 8.94
CA ASP A 112 -11.51 13.20 7.74
C ASP A 112 -10.21 12.65 7.14
N TYR A 113 -9.91 13.10 5.92
CA TYR A 113 -8.69 12.75 5.20
C TYR A 113 -7.83 14.00 4.99
N ALA A 114 -6.57 13.93 5.44
CA ALA A 114 -5.63 15.03 5.25
C ALA A 114 -4.93 14.96 3.88
N PRO A 115 -4.43 16.10 3.37
CA PRO A 115 -3.50 16.13 2.26
C PRO A 115 -2.21 15.34 2.52
N ARG A 116 -1.62 14.77 1.47
CA ARG A 116 -0.37 13.99 1.59
C ARG A 116 0.81 14.82 2.08
N TYR A 117 0.90 16.08 1.66
CA TYR A 117 1.96 16.98 2.12
C TYR A 117 1.92 17.17 3.65
N ALA A 118 0.72 17.17 4.25
CA ALA A 118 0.55 17.31 5.69
C ALA A 118 1.05 16.06 6.41
N TYR A 119 0.83 14.87 5.85
CA TYR A 119 1.40 13.64 6.37
C TYR A 119 2.93 13.59 6.23
N GLY A 120 3.48 14.08 5.11
CA GLY A 120 4.92 14.30 4.95
C GLY A 120 5.52 15.19 6.04
N ARG A 121 4.84 16.30 6.36
CA ARG A 121 5.25 17.20 7.45
C ARG A 121 5.15 16.53 8.83
N TYR A 122 4.14 15.68 9.06
CA TYR A 122 4.05 14.86 10.26
C TYR A 122 5.21 13.85 10.36
N LEU A 123 5.60 13.20 9.26
CA LEU A 123 6.76 12.31 9.24
C LEU A 123 8.04 13.06 9.62
N ARG A 124 8.26 14.27 9.09
CA ARG A 124 9.40 15.13 9.49
C ARG A 124 9.33 15.56 10.95
N TYR A 125 8.15 15.82 11.48
CA TYR A 125 7.96 16.12 12.89
C TYR A 125 8.35 14.94 13.79
N VAL A 126 7.93 13.72 13.43
CA VAL A 126 8.29 12.49 14.16
C VAL A 126 9.79 12.26 14.05
N TYR A 127 10.34 12.28 12.84
CA TYR A 127 11.78 12.18 12.56
C TYR A 127 12.59 13.13 13.45
N GLY A 128 12.27 14.44 13.42
CA GLY A 128 12.97 15.42 14.23
C GLY A 128 12.79 15.22 15.74
N SER A 129 11.68 14.63 16.18
CA SER A 129 11.48 14.27 17.59
C SER A 129 12.37 13.10 18.02
N VAL A 130 12.56 12.11 17.15
CA VAL A 130 13.48 10.99 17.38
C VAL A 130 14.94 11.45 17.34
N VAL A 131 15.34 12.28 16.37
CA VAL A 131 16.69 12.88 16.31
C VAL A 131 17.00 13.64 17.61
N ARG A 132 16.08 14.48 18.08
CA ARG A 132 16.26 15.17 19.38
C ARG A 132 16.31 14.21 20.56
N GLY A 133 15.55 13.12 20.51
CA GLY A 133 15.57 12.06 21.52
C GLY A 133 16.90 11.30 21.60
N MET A 134 17.70 11.32 20.53
CA MET A 134 19.05 10.74 20.52
C MET A 134 20.09 11.59 21.26
N ALA A 135 19.78 12.84 21.63
CA ALA A 135 20.69 13.69 22.37
C ALA A 135 21.06 13.04 23.72
N GLY A 136 22.34 12.71 23.90
CA GLY A 136 22.84 12.00 25.08
C GLY A 136 22.77 10.47 24.99
N LEU A 137 22.16 9.91 23.92
CA LEU A 137 22.14 8.47 23.63
C LEU A 137 23.15 8.08 22.54
N GLY A 138 23.45 8.98 21.61
CA GLY A 138 24.37 8.72 20.51
C GLY A 138 24.47 9.86 19.51
N GLU A 139 25.27 9.65 18.46
CA GLU A 139 25.44 10.57 17.34
C GLU A 139 24.46 10.23 16.21
N VAL A 140 23.88 11.24 15.59
CA VAL A 140 23.06 11.09 14.38
C VAL A 140 23.72 11.88 13.26
N VAL A 141 23.98 11.22 12.13
CA VAL A 141 24.53 11.84 10.92
C VAL A 141 23.47 11.81 9.83
N GLU A 142 22.99 13.00 9.48
CA GLU A 142 21.95 13.20 8.47
C GLU A 142 22.58 13.41 7.10
N THR A 143 22.18 12.62 6.09
CA THR A 143 22.75 12.71 4.74
C THR A 143 21.66 12.66 3.68
N VAL A 144 21.53 13.74 2.92
CA VAL A 144 20.74 13.72 1.68
C VAL A 144 21.63 13.20 0.56
N GLY A 145 21.39 11.96 0.14
CA GLY A 145 22.23 11.25 -0.80
C GLY A 145 21.69 9.88 -1.14
N LYS A 146 22.12 9.35 -2.28
CA LYS A 146 21.74 8.04 -2.76
C LYS A 146 22.83 7.03 -2.45
N VAL A 147 22.51 5.97 -1.71
CA VAL A 147 23.40 4.81 -1.61
C VAL A 147 23.37 4.08 -2.95
N THR A 148 24.53 3.91 -3.58
CA THR A 148 24.66 3.27 -4.90
C THR A 148 25.22 1.87 -4.83
N SER A 149 25.89 1.50 -3.73
CA SER A 149 26.36 0.14 -3.49
C SER A 149 26.62 -0.14 -2.01
N LEU A 150 26.60 -1.42 -1.65
CA LEU A 150 26.86 -1.95 -0.31
C LEU A 150 27.74 -3.19 -0.44
N ARG A 151 28.91 -3.20 0.20
CA ARG A 151 29.83 -4.35 0.22
C ARG A 151 30.32 -4.69 1.61
N GLU A 152 30.63 -5.95 1.84
CA GLU A 152 31.31 -6.39 3.05
C GLU A 152 32.72 -5.77 3.12
N ASN A 153 33.12 -5.31 4.30
CA ASN A 153 34.42 -4.73 4.60
C ASN A 153 34.94 -5.29 5.93
N GLY A 154 35.47 -6.51 5.89
CA GLY A 154 35.90 -7.25 7.07
C GLY A 154 34.74 -7.50 8.03
N HIS A 155 34.82 -6.89 9.23
CA HIS A 155 33.75 -6.96 10.23
C HIS A 155 32.75 -5.79 10.14
N SER A 156 32.67 -5.11 8.99
CA SER A 156 31.78 -3.97 8.76
C SER A 156 31.26 -4.01 7.32
N TYR A 157 30.55 -2.99 6.90
CA TYR A 157 30.08 -2.79 5.54
C TYR A 157 30.49 -1.41 5.04
N ALA A 158 30.87 -1.33 3.77
CA ALA A 158 31.17 -0.08 3.07
C ALA A 158 29.99 0.27 2.14
N LEU A 159 29.41 1.45 2.35
CA LEU A 159 28.33 2.00 1.53
C LEU A 159 28.89 3.13 0.69
N GLN A 160 28.72 3.05 -0.63
CA GLN A 160 29.02 4.19 -1.50
C GLN A 160 27.81 5.11 -1.54
N VAL A 161 28.00 6.39 -1.20
CA VAL A 161 26.95 7.40 -1.16
C VAL A 161 27.26 8.49 -2.18
N SER A 162 26.30 8.74 -3.07
CA SER A 162 26.35 9.81 -4.06
C SER A 162 25.47 10.97 -3.61
N THR A 163 26.04 12.16 -3.50
CA THR A 163 25.34 13.40 -3.18
C THR A 163 25.55 14.43 -4.29
N VAL A 164 24.91 15.60 -4.15
CA VAL A 164 25.16 16.73 -5.05
C VAL A 164 26.58 17.28 -4.96
N GLU A 165 27.30 17.04 -3.86
CA GLU A 165 28.66 17.53 -3.62
C GLU A 165 29.74 16.55 -4.11
N GLY A 166 29.36 15.32 -4.42
CA GLY A 166 30.25 14.27 -4.89
C GLY A 166 29.93 12.92 -4.26
N GLU A 167 30.89 12.01 -4.32
CA GLU A 167 30.74 10.67 -3.76
C GLU A 167 31.66 10.45 -2.57
N PHE A 168 31.19 9.71 -1.57
CA PHE A 168 31.97 9.29 -0.42
C PHE A 168 31.54 7.93 0.10
N THR A 169 32.35 7.34 0.98
CA THR A 169 32.09 6.02 1.57
C THR A 169 31.71 6.15 3.05
N VAL A 170 30.62 5.49 3.44
CA VAL A 170 30.23 5.29 4.85
C VAL A 170 30.61 3.88 5.25
N THR A 171 31.33 3.74 6.37
CA THR A 171 31.58 2.43 7.00
C THR A 171 30.59 2.22 8.14
N ALA A 172 29.87 1.11 8.15
CA ALA A 172 28.88 0.79 9.18
C ALA A 172 28.99 -0.68 9.64
N ASP A 173 28.79 -0.95 10.93
CA ASP A 173 28.73 -2.31 11.48
C ASP A 173 27.40 -3.02 11.13
N ALA A 174 26.33 -2.25 10.91
CA ALA A 174 24.99 -2.73 10.52
C ALA A 174 24.32 -1.80 9.51
N VAL A 175 23.50 -2.37 8.61
CA VAL A 175 22.81 -1.63 7.55
C VAL A 175 21.35 -2.07 7.48
N VAL A 176 20.42 -1.11 7.41
CA VAL A 176 18.99 -1.35 7.25
C VAL A 176 18.49 -0.73 5.95
N ILE A 177 18.05 -1.57 5.02
CA ILE A 177 17.54 -1.17 3.70
C ILE A 177 16.02 -0.95 3.80
N THR A 178 15.60 0.31 3.64
CA THR A 178 14.19 0.74 3.62
C THR A 178 13.89 1.68 2.45
N THR A 179 14.53 1.42 1.30
CA THR A 179 14.55 2.28 0.11
C THR A 179 13.19 2.54 -0.55
N GLY A 180 12.13 1.84 -0.15
CA GLY A 180 10.78 2.07 -0.64
C GLY A 180 10.60 1.64 -2.10
N HIS A 181 9.83 2.41 -2.85
CA HIS A 181 9.52 2.12 -4.26
C HIS A 181 10.73 2.41 -5.14
N ALA A 182 11.34 1.34 -5.67
CA ALA A 182 12.41 1.45 -6.63
C ALA A 182 11.85 1.69 -8.04
N PRO A 183 12.57 2.46 -8.89
CA PRO A 183 12.25 2.51 -10.32
C PRO A 183 12.48 1.15 -10.95
N ALA A 184 11.65 0.79 -11.93
CA ALA A 184 11.72 -0.49 -12.63
C ALA A 184 12.04 -0.31 -14.12
N GLU A 185 12.56 -1.35 -14.75
CA GLU A 185 12.65 -1.43 -16.21
C GLU A 185 11.25 -1.36 -16.82
N LEU A 186 11.20 -0.82 -18.03
CA LEU A 186 9.97 -0.73 -18.80
C LEU A 186 9.39 -2.13 -19.05
N SER A 187 8.07 -2.32 -18.85
CA SER A 187 7.36 -3.56 -19.18
C SER A 187 7.27 -3.75 -20.69
N ASP A 188 6.93 -4.96 -21.15
CA ASP A 188 7.17 -5.41 -22.53
C ASP A 188 6.65 -4.48 -23.66
N ASP A 189 5.55 -3.76 -23.43
CA ASP A 189 4.92 -2.78 -24.33
C ASP A 189 5.48 -1.35 -24.23
N GLN A 190 6.04 -0.98 -23.08
CA GLN A 190 6.46 0.38 -22.78
C GLN A 190 7.69 0.88 -23.57
N PRO A 191 8.68 0.05 -23.98
CA PRO A 191 9.75 0.48 -24.87
C PRO A 191 9.26 0.96 -26.23
N GLU A 192 8.19 0.36 -26.75
CA GLU A 192 7.58 0.80 -28.01
C GLU A 192 6.91 2.16 -27.82
N LEU A 193 6.09 2.32 -26.77
CA LEU A 193 5.42 3.60 -26.45
C LEU A 193 6.44 4.74 -26.28
N THR A 194 7.51 4.47 -25.53
CA THR A 194 8.59 5.43 -25.27
C THR A 194 9.29 5.84 -26.58
N ARG A 195 9.62 4.86 -27.42
CA ARG A 195 10.23 5.11 -28.74
C ARG A 195 9.31 5.92 -29.64
N PHE A 196 8.03 5.56 -29.67
CA PHE A 196 7.03 6.22 -30.51
C PHE A 196 6.85 7.70 -30.14
N ALA A 197 6.81 8.02 -28.84
CA ALA A 197 6.80 9.41 -28.35
C ALA A 197 8.07 10.15 -28.73
N ARG A 198 9.24 9.56 -28.46
CA ARG A 198 10.54 10.21 -28.70
C ARG A 198 10.74 10.57 -30.18
N ASP A 199 10.30 9.71 -31.09
CA ASP A 199 10.48 9.89 -32.52
C ASP A 199 9.44 10.87 -33.14
N ARG A 200 8.46 11.38 -32.35
CA ARG A 200 7.38 12.27 -32.82
C ARG A 200 7.22 13.48 -31.91
N PRO A 201 7.66 14.68 -32.36
CA PRO A 201 7.42 15.92 -31.63
C PRO A 201 5.92 16.13 -31.38
N GLY A 202 5.56 16.46 -30.13
CA GLY A 202 4.17 16.67 -29.71
C GLY A 202 3.52 15.46 -29.02
N LEU A 203 4.11 14.26 -29.13
CA LEU A 203 3.67 13.10 -28.35
C LEU A 203 4.44 12.97 -27.05
N ARG A 204 3.75 12.49 -26.01
CA ARG A 204 4.37 12.22 -24.71
C ARG A 204 3.87 10.90 -24.13
N TYR A 205 4.80 10.06 -23.70
CA TYR A 205 4.51 8.88 -22.90
C TYR A 205 5.06 9.09 -21.49
N LEU A 206 4.19 9.03 -20.49
CA LEU A 206 4.56 9.07 -19.08
C LEU A 206 4.43 7.65 -18.51
N SER A 207 5.58 7.01 -18.25
CA SER A 207 5.63 5.68 -17.66
C SER A 207 5.15 5.68 -16.21
N GLY A 208 4.62 4.54 -15.77
CA GLY A 208 4.04 4.37 -14.45
C GLY A 208 5.02 4.63 -13.31
N ASP A 209 4.63 5.54 -12.42
CA ASP A 209 5.33 5.87 -11.18
C ASP A 209 4.35 6.55 -10.20
N SER A 210 4.85 7.10 -9.08
CA SER A 210 4.09 8.00 -8.22
C SER A 210 3.53 9.18 -9.04
N ALA A 211 2.23 9.45 -8.91
CA ALA A 211 1.60 10.57 -9.59
C ALA A 211 2.28 11.92 -9.26
N ALA A 212 2.85 12.04 -8.06
CA ALA A 212 3.58 13.23 -7.63
C ALA A 212 4.94 13.43 -8.32
N ASP A 213 5.44 12.43 -9.04
CA ASP A 213 6.69 12.49 -9.81
C ASP A 213 6.46 12.57 -11.32
N LEU A 214 5.22 12.44 -11.77
CA LEU A 214 4.86 12.62 -13.16
C LEU A 214 4.86 14.11 -13.49
N ASP A 215 5.41 14.46 -14.66
CA ASP A 215 5.41 15.82 -15.18
C ASP A 215 4.02 16.15 -15.79
N LEU A 216 3.01 16.24 -14.93
CA LEU A 216 1.62 16.52 -15.28
C LEU A 216 1.38 18.01 -15.59
N ALA A 217 2.20 18.89 -15.01
CA ALA A 217 2.05 20.34 -15.11
C ALA A 217 2.35 20.86 -16.53
N SER A 218 3.24 20.20 -17.27
CA SER A 218 3.62 20.58 -18.63
C SER A 218 2.68 20.01 -19.71
N ILE A 219 1.61 19.31 -19.34
CA ILE A 219 0.58 18.89 -20.30
C ILE A 219 -0.32 20.10 -20.57
N GLU A 220 -0.40 20.52 -21.83
CA GLU A 220 -1.16 21.70 -22.23
C GLU A 220 -2.67 21.57 -21.94
N PRO A 221 -3.39 22.69 -21.74
CA PRO A 221 -4.85 22.71 -21.80
C PRO A 221 -5.38 22.06 -23.08
N ASP A 222 -6.56 21.43 -23.00
CA ASP A 222 -7.25 20.76 -24.10
C ASP A 222 -6.49 19.59 -24.78
N ALA A 223 -5.27 19.26 -24.35
CA ALA A 223 -4.52 18.12 -24.83
C ALA A 223 -5.34 16.82 -24.67
N ALA A 224 -5.30 15.95 -25.69
CA ALA A 224 -5.95 14.65 -25.60
C ALA A 224 -5.05 13.69 -24.81
N VAL A 225 -5.49 13.32 -23.61
CA VAL A 225 -4.74 12.50 -22.67
C VAL A 225 -5.42 11.15 -22.50
N GLY A 226 -4.70 10.07 -22.81
CA GLY A 226 -5.08 8.70 -22.47
C GLY A 226 -4.47 8.29 -21.14
N VAL A 227 -5.26 7.72 -20.23
CA VAL A 227 -4.76 7.19 -18.95
C VAL A 227 -5.09 5.72 -18.78
N VAL A 228 -4.05 4.90 -18.58
CA VAL A 228 -4.16 3.46 -18.38
C VAL A 228 -4.08 3.13 -16.89
N GLY A 229 -5.15 2.54 -16.36
CA GLY A 229 -5.30 2.27 -14.95
C GLY A 229 -6.24 3.26 -14.28
N LEU A 230 -7.14 2.73 -13.45
CA LEU A 230 -8.09 3.51 -12.65
C LEU A 230 -7.87 3.24 -11.15
N GLY A 231 -6.60 3.11 -10.76
CA GLY A 231 -6.15 2.82 -9.40
C GLY A 231 -6.17 4.06 -8.49
N LEU A 232 -5.55 3.97 -7.30
CA LEU A 232 -5.48 5.12 -6.39
C LEU A 232 -4.70 6.29 -7.00
N SER A 233 -3.58 6.02 -7.71
CA SER A 233 -2.78 7.04 -8.38
C SER A 233 -3.53 7.77 -9.49
N PHE A 234 -4.55 7.15 -10.10
CA PHE A 234 -5.38 7.80 -11.12
C PHE A 234 -6.14 9.00 -10.55
N TYR A 235 -6.62 8.90 -9.30
CA TYR A 235 -7.29 10.03 -8.66
C TYR A 235 -6.36 11.21 -8.44
N ASP A 236 -5.08 10.96 -8.11
CA ASP A 236 -4.10 12.05 -7.97
C ASP A 236 -3.87 12.74 -9.33
N ILE A 237 -3.68 11.98 -10.42
CA ILE A 237 -3.57 12.53 -11.78
C ILE A 237 -4.80 13.39 -12.12
N LEU A 238 -5.99 12.85 -11.87
CA LEU A 238 -7.25 13.55 -12.16
C LEU A 238 -7.40 14.84 -11.35
N MET A 239 -6.96 14.85 -10.10
CA MET A 239 -6.98 16.04 -9.25
C MET A 239 -5.94 17.08 -9.66
N SER A 240 -4.75 16.66 -10.07
CA SER A 240 -3.73 17.56 -10.63
C SER A 240 -4.24 18.25 -11.89
N PHE A 241 -4.95 17.53 -12.76
CA PHE A 241 -5.57 18.07 -13.97
C PHE A 241 -6.79 18.96 -13.74
N THR A 242 -7.36 18.97 -12.53
CA THR A 242 -8.63 19.67 -12.25
C THR A 242 -8.42 20.72 -11.16
N LEU A 243 -8.43 20.31 -9.90
CA LEU A 243 -8.16 21.19 -8.75
C LEU A 243 -6.78 21.85 -8.86
N GLY A 244 -5.76 21.09 -9.25
CA GLY A 244 -4.40 21.60 -9.46
C GLY A 244 -4.30 22.66 -10.55
N ARG A 245 -5.29 22.73 -11.45
CA ARG A 245 -5.38 23.75 -12.52
C ARG A 245 -6.34 24.90 -12.21
N GLY A 246 -6.96 24.88 -11.04
CA GLY A 246 -7.85 25.94 -10.54
C GLY A 246 -9.33 25.71 -10.79
N GLY A 247 -9.74 24.54 -11.30
CA GLY A 247 -11.15 24.19 -11.36
C GLY A 247 -11.69 23.87 -9.96
N THR A 248 -13.01 23.94 -9.79
CA THR A 248 -13.64 23.83 -8.47
C THR A 248 -14.83 22.87 -8.48
N PHE A 249 -15.03 22.17 -7.38
CA PHE A 249 -16.26 21.39 -7.16
C PHE A 249 -17.22 22.20 -6.32
N GLU A 250 -18.42 22.41 -6.83
CA GLU A 250 -19.50 23.13 -6.15
C GLU A 250 -20.58 22.15 -5.72
N LYS A 251 -21.03 22.28 -4.47
CA LYS A 251 -22.09 21.45 -3.92
C LYS A 251 -23.40 22.22 -3.95
N SER A 252 -24.39 21.67 -4.64
CA SER A 252 -25.75 22.19 -4.70
C SER A 252 -26.48 21.98 -3.37
N ALA A 253 -27.60 22.68 -3.17
CA ALA A 253 -28.38 22.61 -1.92
C ALA A 253 -28.95 21.22 -1.63
N ASP A 254 -29.16 20.39 -2.66
CA ASP A 254 -29.59 18.99 -2.58
C ASP A 254 -28.43 18.02 -2.30
N GLY A 255 -27.20 18.53 -2.23
CA GLY A 255 -25.97 17.76 -2.02
C GLY A 255 -25.31 17.22 -3.28
N THR A 256 -25.88 17.48 -4.47
CA THR A 256 -25.27 17.12 -5.76
C THR A 256 -23.99 17.90 -5.99
N LEU A 257 -22.93 17.22 -6.42
CA LEU A 257 -21.63 17.84 -6.72
C LEU A 257 -21.52 18.09 -8.23
N SER A 258 -21.23 19.33 -8.62
CA SER A 258 -20.91 19.72 -9.99
C SER A 258 -19.48 20.23 -10.07
N TYR A 259 -18.81 20.00 -11.20
CA TYR A 259 -17.49 20.55 -11.45
C TYR A 259 -17.57 21.78 -12.35
N VAL A 260 -16.85 22.84 -11.97
CA VAL A 260 -16.69 24.07 -12.73
C VAL A 260 -15.26 24.10 -13.29
N PRO A 261 -15.07 23.92 -14.62
CA PRO A 261 -13.75 23.96 -15.24
C PRO A 261 -13.10 25.34 -15.14
N SER A 262 -11.77 25.36 -15.02
CA SER A 262 -10.96 26.57 -15.12
C SER A 262 -10.63 26.97 -16.56
N GLY A 263 -10.82 26.07 -17.52
CA GLY A 263 -10.40 26.22 -18.91
C GLY A 263 -8.94 25.82 -19.15
N LYS A 264 -8.29 25.21 -18.17
CA LYS A 264 -6.90 24.72 -18.26
C LYS A 264 -6.81 23.20 -18.24
N GLU A 265 -7.93 22.52 -18.08
CA GLU A 265 -8.03 21.06 -18.01
C GLU A 265 -7.62 20.43 -19.36
N PRO A 266 -6.94 19.28 -19.36
CA PRO A 266 -6.85 18.44 -20.55
C PRO A 266 -8.14 17.65 -20.77
N ARG A 267 -8.29 17.05 -21.95
CA ARG A 267 -9.37 16.11 -22.26
C ARG A 267 -8.92 14.69 -21.97
N VAL A 268 -9.47 14.08 -20.92
CA VAL A 268 -8.99 12.79 -20.41
C VAL A 268 -9.90 11.65 -20.90
N VAL A 269 -9.31 10.63 -21.52
CA VAL A 269 -9.92 9.31 -21.71
C VAL A 269 -9.17 8.31 -20.84
N ALA A 270 -9.88 7.58 -19.99
CA ALA A 270 -9.26 6.65 -19.06
C ALA A 270 -9.92 5.27 -19.05
N GLY A 271 -9.12 4.23 -18.84
CA GLY A 271 -9.62 2.86 -18.84
C GLY A 271 -8.77 1.91 -18.00
N SER A 272 -9.35 0.77 -17.66
CA SER A 272 -8.69 -0.28 -16.91
C SER A 272 -9.26 -1.64 -17.31
N ARG A 273 -8.66 -2.72 -16.80
CA ARG A 273 -9.22 -4.08 -17.00
C ARG A 273 -10.65 -4.21 -16.48
N SER A 274 -10.98 -3.61 -15.33
CA SER A 274 -12.34 -3.66 -14.77
C SER A 274 -13.30 -2.67 -15.41
N GLY A 275 -12.80 -1.63 -16.09
CA GLY A 275 -13.58 -0.51 -16.62
C GLY A 275 -14.15 0.42 -15.54
N LEU A 276 -13.71 0.26 -14.29
CA LEU A 276 -14.18 1.05 -13.15
C LEU A 276 -13.02 1.57 -12.31
N PRO A 277 -13.18 2.75 -11.67
CA PRO A 277 -12.28 3.17 -10.62
C PRO A 277 -12.42 2.30 -9.37
N ILE A 278 -11.40 2.33 -8.51
CA ILE A 278 -11.45 1.67 -7.19
C ILE A 278 -12.65 2.18 -6.39
N ARG A 279 -13.33 1.26 -5.70
CA ARG A 279 -14.53 1.51 -4.88
C ARG A 279 -14.22 2.35 -3.66
N SER A 280 -15.15 3.21 -3.26
CA SER A 280 -15.03 4.05 -2.07
C SER A 280 -14.95 3.22 -0.80
N ARG A 281 -14.18 3.68 0.18
CA ARG A 281 -14.32 3.16 1.55
C ARG A 281 -15.67 3.57 2.13
N GLY A 282 -16.22 2.73 3.00
CA GLY A 282 -17.33 3.16 3.84
C GLY A 282 -16.87 4.26 4.79
N ARG A 283 -17.72 5.26 5.03
CA ARG A 283 -17.53 6.25 6.10
C ARG A 283 -17.09 5.52 7.37
N ASN A 284 -16.02 5.98 7.99
CA ASN A 284 -15.50 5.31 9.16
C ASN A 284 -16.47 5.49 10.35
N GLN A 285 -16.77 4.37 11.02
CA GLN A 285 -17.63 4.29 12.21
C GLN A 285 -16.97 3.44 13.30
N LYS A 286 -15.78 2.91 13.04
CA LYS A 286 -15.00 2.08 13.96
C LYS A 286 -13.96 2.97 14.63
N HIS A 287 -13.90 2.89 15.96
CA HIS A 287 -12.80 3.48 16.73
C HIS A 287 -11.46 2.79 16.36
N VAL A 288 -10.33 3.45 16.62
CA VAL A 288 -8.98 2.95 16.28
C VAL A 288 -8.71 1.52 16.80
N THR A 289 -9.28 1.19 17.97
CA THR A 289 -9.17 -0.11 18.63
C THR A 289 -10.29 -1.09 18.27
N ALA A 290 -11.37 -0.63 17.63
CA ALA A 290 -12.51 -1.46 17.27
C ALA A 290 -12.18 -2.29 16.01
N ARG A 291 -11.69 -3.50 16.21
CA ARG A 291 -11.57 -4.54 15.18
C ARG A 291 -12.44 -5.72 15.58
N ALA A 292 -13.18 -6.28 14.62
CA ALA A 292 -13.81 -7.56 14.83
C ALA A 292 -12.71 -8.62 14.96
N ALA A 293 -12.78 -9.46 16.00
CA ALA A 293 -11.93 -10.64 16.06
C ALA A 293 -12.45 -11.64 15.02
N PRO A 294 -11.61 -12.13 14.09
CA PRO A 294 -12.07 -13.13 13.12
C PRO A 294 -12.60 -14.37 13.83
N GLU A 295 -13.72 -14.90 13.36
CA GLU A 295 -14.39 -16.09 13.89
C GLU A 295 -13.93 -17.36 13.13
N PHE A 296 -13.75 -17.25 11.81
CA PHE A 296 -13.43 -18.39 10.94
C PHE A 296 -11.95 -18.38 10.54
N LEU A 297 -11.47 -17.27 9.94
CA LEU A 297 -10.07 -17.13 9.56
C LEU A 297 -9.23 -16.68 10.76
N THR A 298 -8.85 -17.64 11.60
CA THR A 298 -8.03 -17.42 12.81
C THR A 298 -6.63 -18.01 12.65
N SER A 299 -5.64 -17.49 13.38
CA SER A 299 -4.30 -18.10 13.42
C SER A 299 -4.34 -19.56 13.87
N ALA A 300 -5.26 -19.91 14.78
CA ALA A 300 -5.46 -21.29 15.20
C ALA A 300 -6.02 -22.18 14.07
N ALA A 301 -6.95 -21.66 13.26
CA ALA A 301 -7.45 -22.38 12.08
C ALA A 301 -6.34 -22.61 11.04
N VAL A 302 -5.53 -21.57 10.77
CA VAL A 302 -4.34 -21.67 9.91
C VAL A 302 -3.38 -22.75 10.43
N GLY A 303 -3.08 -22.75 11.74
CA GLY A 303 -2.22 -23.77 12.37
C GLY A 303 -2.75 -25.20 12.18
N ARG A 304 -4.04 -25.44 12.41
CA ARG A 304 -4.66 -26.75 12.19
C ARG A 304 -4.60 -27.20 10.72
N LEU A 305 -4.76 -26.27 9.78
CA LEU A 305 -4.64 -26.59 8.35
C LEU A 305 -3.19 -26.98 7.99
N ARG A 306 -2.19 -26.30 8.57
CA ARG A 306 -0.79 -26.67 8.39
C ARG A 306 -0.49 -28.06 8.96
N GLU A 307 -0.99 -28.38 10.15
CA GLU A 307 -0.86 -29.71 10.76
C GLU A 307 -1.51 -30.80 9.91
N ARG A 308 -2.72 -30.52 9.40
CA ARG A 308 -3.44 -31.41 8.48
C ARG A 308 -2.65 -31.65 7.19
N ASN A 309 -2.15 -30.59 6.55
CA ASN A 309 -1.39 -30.71 5.29
C ASN A 309 -0.07 -31.44 5.52
N MET A 310 0.62 -31.17 6.64
CA MET A 310 1.80 -31.92 7.04
C MET A 310 1.51 -33.42 7.19
N ALA A 311 0.41 -33.79 7.85
CA ALA A 311 0.04 -35.19 8.06
C ALA A 311 -0.36 -35.92 6.77
N HIS A 312 -1.00 -35.25 5.81
CA HIS A 312 -1.50 -35.87 4.58
C HIS A 312 -0.52 -35.81 3.40
N ARG A 313 0.29 -34.75 3.30
CA ARG A 313 1.14 -34.45 2.14
C ARG A 313 2.63 -34.37 2.49
N GLY A 314 2.99 -34.34 3.78
CA GLY A 314 4.38 -34.15 4.22
C GLY A 314 4.88 -32.71 4.11
N ASN A 315 4.00 -31.74 3.83
CA ASN A 315 4.32 -30.33 3.68
C ASN A 315 3.24 -29.45 4.34
N PRO A 316 3.60 -28.44 5.17
CA PRO A 316 2.63 -27.55 5.83
C PRO A 316 2.14 -26.37 4.96
N ALA A 317 2.56 -26.28 3.70
CA ALA A 317 2.10 -25.26 2.75
C ALA A 317 0.59 -25.36 2.54
N LEU A 318 -0.05 -24.20 2.44
CA LEU A 318 -1.50 -24.09 2.26
C LEU A 318 -1.85 -23.87 0.79
N ASP A 319 -3.01 -24.37 0.39
CA ASP A 319 -3.67 -23.95 -0.84
C ASP A 319 -4.50 -22.70 -0.52
N PHE A 320 -4.21 -21.57 -1.16
CA PHE A 320 -4.88 -20.31 -0.81
C PHE A 320 -6.39 -20.38 -1.07
N ASP A 321 -6.83 -20.98 -2.17
CA ASP A 321 -8.25 -21.03 -2.49
C ASP A 321 -9.00 -21.94 -1.50
N GLN A 322 -8.50 -23.17 -1.34
CA GLN A 322 -9.17 -24.19 -0.55
C GLN A 322 -9.04 -23.97 0.96
N ASP A 323 -7.86 -23.59 1.44
CA ASP A 323 -7.56 -23.53 2.87
C ASP A 323 -7.79 -22.15 3.47
N VAL A 324 -7.52 -21.07 2.71
CA VAL A 324 -7.51 -19.69 3.25
C VAL A 324 -8.72 -18.88 2.79
N LEU A 325 -8.99 -18.85 1.48
CA LEU A 325 -10.05 -18.04 0.90
C LEU A 325 -11.43 -18.57 1.31
N SER A 326 -11.59 -19.88 1.46
CA SER A 326 -12.82 -20.48 2.01
C SER A 326 -13.17 -19.94 3.41
N LEU A 327 -12.18 -19.88 4.31
CA LEU A 327 -12.36 -19.32 5.65
C LEU A 327 -12.56 -17.81 5.63
N LEU A 328 -11.86 -17.09 4.74
CA LEU A 328 -12.07 -15.65 4.56
C LEU A 328 -13.47 -15.35 4.01
N ALA A 329 -13.96 -16.16 3.07
CA ALA A 329 -15.30 -16.02 2.51
C ALA A 329 -16.38 -16.24 3.57
N ALA A 330 -16.17 -17.22 4.47
CA ALA A 330 -17.01 -17.39 5.67
C ALA A 330 -16.96 -16.14 6.57
N GLU A 331 -15.76 -15.60 6.86
CA GLU A 331 -15.62 -14.40 7.67
C GLU A 331 -16.38 -13.18 7.10
N ILE A 332 -16.17 -12.91 5.80
CA ILE A 332 -16.83 -11.82 5.08
C ILE A 332 -18.35 -11.99 5.12
N ASN A 333 -18.84 -13.19 4.82
CA ASN A 333 -20.27 -13.44 4.77
C ASN A 333 -20.91 -13.47 6.16
N HIS A 334 -20.18 -13.89 7.19
CA HIS A 334 -20.67 -13.83 8.56
C HIS A 334 -20.94 -12.38 8.96
N VAL A 335 -19.99 -11.47 8.69
CA VAL A 335 -20.20 -10.03 8.90
C VAL A 335 -21.35 -9.51 8.03
N TYR A 336 -21.45 -9.95 6.77
CA TYR A 336 -22.51 -9.54 5.86
C TYR A 336 -23.91 -9.93 6.37
N TYR A 337 -24.15 -11.21 6.62
CA TYR A 337 -25.45 -11.73 7.08
C TYR A 337 -25.85 -11.18 8.44
N THR A 338 -24.91 -11.07 9.39
CA THR A 338 -25.21 -10.51 10.72
C THR A 338 -25.50 -9.02 10.66
N THR A 339 -24.83 -8.27 9.78
CA THR A 339 -25.14 -6.85 9.56
C THR A 339 -26.48 -6.67 8.83
N GLN A 340 -26.82 -7.53 7.87
CA GLN A 340 -28.14 -7.58 7.26
C GLN A 340 -29.23 -7.85 8.30
N ALA A 341 -29.08 -8.92 9.10
CA ALA A 341 -29.98 -9.26 10.18
C ALA A 341 -30.16 -8.09 11.17
N ARG A 342 -29.06 -7.43 11.55
CA ARG A 342 -29.10 -6.27 12.44
C ARG A 342 -29.90 -5.11 11.84
N THR A 343 -29.70 -4.84 10.56
CA THR A 343 -30.32 -3.72 9.85
C THR A 343 -31.81 -3.97 9.59
N GLN A 344 -32.19 -5.22 9.28
CA GLN A 344 -33.57 -5.58 8.94
C GLN A 344 -34.42 -5.96 10.16
N HIS A 345 -33.82 -6.58 11.17
CA HIS A 345 -34.54 -7.24 12.27
C HIS A 345 -33.99 -6.90 13.68
N GLY A 346 -32.96 -6.06 13.77
CA GLY A 346 -32.40 -5.62 15.05
C GLY A 346 -31.29 -6.53 15.62
N PRO A 347 -30.62 -6.08 16.69
CA PRO A 347 -29.40 -6.71 17.21
C PRO A 347 -29.62 -8.12 17.76
N GLU A 348 -30.75 -8.41 18.40
CA GLU A 348 -31.05 -9.74 18.96
C GLU A 348 -31.13 -10.81 17.86
N CYS A 349 -31.74 -10.48 16.72
CA CYS A 349 -31.78 -11.36 15.55
C CYS A 349 -30.36 -11.56 14.98
N ALA A 350 -29.56 -10.50 14.91
CA ALA A 350 -28.18 -10.58 14.46
C ALA A 350 -27.33 -11.51 15.33
N ASP A 351 -27.49 -11.46 16.64
CA ASP A 351 -26.79 -12.34 17.59
C ASP A 351 -27.20 -13.81 17.42
N ALA A 352 -28.51 -14.07 17.21
CA ALA A 352 -29.02 -15.41 16.92
C ALA A 352 -28.49 -15.97 15.59
N VAL A 353 -28.51 -15.16 14.52
CA VAL A 353 -27.92 -15.50 13.22
C VAL A 353 -26.42 -15.79 13.37
N ALA A 354 -25.67 -14.90 14.04
CA ALA A 354 -24.23 -15.09 14.27
C ALA A 354 -23.93 -16.42 14.97
N ALA A 355 -24.67 -16.72 16.04
CA ALA A 355 -24.50 -17.97 16.78
C ALA A 355 -24.78 -19.21 15.92
N GLU A 356 -25.85 -19.19 15.11
CA GLU A 356 -26.20 -20.34 14.28
C GLU A 356 -25.23 -20.53 13.11
N LEU A 357 -24.80 -19.46 12.44
CA LEU A 357 -23.79 -19.53 11.38
C LEU A 357 -22.46 -20.09 11.91
N ARG A 358 -22.01 -19.64 13.09
CA ARG A 358 -20.82 -20.20 13.76
C ARG A 358 -20.97 -21.70 14.06
N ALA A 359 -22.13 -22.12 14.54
CA ALA A 359 -22.40 -23.53 14.84
C ALA A 359 -22.40 -24.43 13.59
N ARG A 360 -22.79 -23.89 12.43
CA ARG A 360 -22.75 -24.61 11.14
C ARG A 360 -21.34 -24.72 10.56
N GLY A 361 -20.43 -23.81 10.93
CA GLY A 361 -19.06 -23.79 10.42
C GLY A 361 -18.91 -23.01 9.10
N PRO A 362 -17.73 -23.05 8.46
CA PRO A 362 -17.37 -22.14 7.37
C PRO A 362 -17.96 -22.50 5.99
N GLU A 363 -18.77 -23.57 5.88
CA GLU A 363 -19.36 -23.99 4.61
C GLU A 363 -20.57 -23.12 4.26
N LEU A 364 -20.37 -22.11 3.40
CA LEU A 364 -21.40 -21.14 3.00
C LEU A 364 -22.68 -21.79 2.43
N ALA A 365 -22.57 -22.92 1.74
CA ALA A 365 -23.73 -23.64 1.19
C ALA A 365 -24.73 -24.05 2.28
N SER A 366 -24.24 -24.37 3.48
CA SER A 366 -25.08 -24.75 4.63
C SER A 366 -25.83 -23.58 5.26
N TRP A 367 -25.44 -22.34 4.94
CA TRP A 367 -26.02 -21.13 5.57
C TRP A 367 -27.36 -20.73 4.96
N ARG A 368 -27.71 -21.25 3.78
CA ARG A 368 -28.98 -20.96 3.12
C ARG A 368 -30.18 -21.30 4.01
N GLU A 369 -30.15 -22.41 4.73
CA GLU A 369 -31.22 -22.79 5.67
C GLU A 369 -31.36 -21.78 6.82
N VAL A 370 -30.24 -21.25 7.30
CA VAL A 370 -30.21 -20.24 8.35
C VAL A 370 -30.81 -18.93 7.81
N ALA A 371 -30.35 -18.47 6.64
CA ALA A 371 -30.88 -17.27 5.99
C ALA A 371 -32.40 -17.35 5.80
N LEU A 372 -32.93 -18.48 5.30
CA LEU A 372 -34.37 -18.70 5.14
C LEU A 372 -35.13 -18.59 6.47
N ARG A 373 -34.59 -19.15 7.56
CA ARG A 373 -35.27 -19.15 8.87
C ARG A 373 -35.39 -17.75 9.48
N TYR A 374 -34.40 -16.89 9.23
CA TYR A 374 -34.36 -15.53 9.77
C TYR A 374 -34.86 -14.46 8.78
N GLY A 375 -35.53 -14.85 7.69
CA GLY A 375 -36.13 -13.90 6.74
C GLY A 375 -35.13 -13.21 5.81
N LEU A 376 -33.93 -13.77 5.66
CA LEU A 376 -32.85 -13.26 4.80
C LEU A 376 -32.80 -13.99 3.44
N GLN A 377 -33.93 -14.50 2.95
CA GLN A 377 -33.98 -15.32 1.72
C GLN A 377 -33.50 -14.60 0.45
N ASP A 378 -33.59 -13.27 0.42
CA ASP A 378 -33.16 -12.43 -0.71
C ASP A 378 -31.69 -11.97 -0.58
N VAL A 379 -31.02 -12.38 0.51
CA VAL A 379 -29.62 -12.02 0.79
C VAL A 379 -28.71 -13.12 0.24
N GLU A 380 -28.16 -12.87 -0.94
CA GLU A 380 -27.13 -13.72 -1.55
C GLU A 380 -25.75 -13.50 -0.91
N PRO A 381 -24.89 -14.53 -0.85
CA PRO A 381 -23.52 -14.39 -0.38
C PRO A 381 -22.72 -13.34 -1.17
N VAL A 382 -21.79 -12.68 -0.49
CA VAL A 382 -20.83 -11.75 -1.09
C VAL A 382 -19.90 -12.50 -2.03
N ASP A 383 -19.98 -12.15 -3.31
CA ASP A 383 -19.09 -12.64 -4.37
C ASP A 383 -18.07 -11.55 -4.74
N LEU A 384 -16.84 -11.70 -4.24
CA LEU A 384 -15.74 -10.75 -4.48
C LEU A 384 -15.35 -10.65 -5.96
N ASP A 385 -15.52 -11.72 -6.73
CA ASP A 385 -15.14 -11.77 -8.13
C ASP A 385 -16.11 -10.93 -8.94
N ARG A 386 -17.41 -11.17 -8.74
CA ARG A 386 -18.47 -10.38 -9.37
C ARG A 386 -18.42 -8.91 -8.97
N LEU A 387 -18.13 -8.61 -7.69
CA LEU A 387 -18.01 -7.24 -7.21
C LEU A 387 -16.81 -6.49 -7.80
N SER A 388 -15.68 -7.17 -7.99
CA SER A 388 -14.45 -6.55 -8.54
C SER A 388 -14.53 -6.29 -10.04
N ARG A 389 -15.35 -7.06 -10.78
CA ARG A 389 -15.48 -6.93 -12.24
C ARG A 389 -16.94 -7.00 -12.71
N PRO A 390 -17.81 -6.07 -12.29
CA PRO A 390 -19.23 -6.10 -12.62
C PRO A 390 -19.52 -5.80 -14.11
N LEU A 391 -18.53 -5.26 -14.85
CA LEU A 391 -18.60 -5.03 -16.30
C LEU A 391 -18.08 -6.22 -17.12
N GLN A 392 -17.51 -7.24 -16.47
CA GLN A 392 -16.98 -8.41 -17.17
C GLN A 392 -18.11 -9.10 -17.95
N ALA A 393 -17.79 -9.52 -19.17
CA ALA A 393 -18.72 -10.12 -20.14
C ALA A 393 -19.87 -9.23 -20.63
N LYS A 394 -19.99 -7.97 -20.19
CA LYS A 394 -20.93 -7.01 -20.79
C LYS A 394 -20.39 -6.47 -22.11
N ARG A 395 -21.30 -6.09 -23.01
CA ARG A 395 -21.03 -5.40 -24.27
C ARG A 395 -21.94 -4.20 -24.38
N PHE A 396 -21.44 -3.14 -24.99
CA PHE A 396 -22.12 -1.86 -25.10
C PHE A 396 -22.07 -1.36 -26.55
N ASP A 397 -23.24 -1.03 -27.10
CA ASP A 397 -23.37 -0.51 -28.46
C ASP A 397 -22.98 0.98 -28.55
N SER A 398 -22.71 1.63 -27.42
CA SER A 398 -22.27 3.03 -27.36
C SER A 398 -21.58 3.38 -26.05
N ALA A 399 -20.76 4.44 -26.08
CA ALA A 399 -20.17 5.05 -24.90
C ALA A 399 -21.23 5.53 -23.89
N ALA A 400 -22.39 6.03 -24.36
CA ALA A 400 -23.48 6.47 -23.50
C ALA A 400 -24.05 5.31 -22.66
N GLY A 401 -24.21 4.12 -23.27
CA GLY A 401 -24.65 2.91 -22.56
C GLY A 401 -23.65 2.46 -21.49
N LEU A 402 -22.35 2.53 -21.78
CA LEU A 402 -21.30 2.27 -20.80
C LEU A 402 -21.38 3.25 -19.63
N VAL A 403 -21.45 4.56 -19.91
CA VAL A 403 -21.47 5.61 -18.89
C VAL A 403 -22.69 5.46 -17.97
N ALA A 404 -23.86 5.11 -18.53
CA ALA A 404 -25.05 4.84 -17.73
C ALA A 404 -24.85 3.68 -16.74
N GLU A 405 -24.22 2.59 -17.18
CA GLU A 405 -23.95 1.44 -16.31
C GLU A 405 -22.86 1.73 -15.27
N VAL A 406 -21.78 2.42 -15.65
CA VAL A 406 -20.74 2.89 -14.72
C VAL A 406 -21.37 3.78 -13.65
N ARG A 407 -22.23 4.73 -14.04
CA ARG A 407 -22.95 5.61 -13.10
C ARG A 407 -23.83 4.81 -12.15
N ARG A 408 -24.63 3.88 -12.65
CA ARG A 408 -25.49 3.03 -11.81
C ARG A 408 -24.68 2.29 -10.74
N ILE A 409 -23.54 1.74 -11.14
CA ILE A 409 -22.64 0.98 -10.25
C ILE A 409 -21.98 1.89 -9.19
N LEU A 410 -21.49 3.06 -9.59
CA LEU A 410 -20.81 3.99 -8.68
C LEU A 410 -21.78 4.70 -7.73
N LEU A 411 -23.00 5.02 -8.17
CA LEU A 411 -24.03 5.58 -7.28
C LEU A 411 -24.47 4.56 -6.22
N ALA A 412 -24.59 3.28 -6.56
CA ALA A 412 -24.82 2.23 -5.58
C ALA A 412 -23.66 2.12 -4.58
N ASP A 413 -22.41 2.25 -5.06
CA ASP A 413 -21.23 2.26 -4.20
C ASP A 413 -21.23 3.45 -3.23
N ILE A 414 -21.61 4.64 -3.72
CA ILE A 414 -21.72 5.87 -2.92
C ILE A 414 -22.77 5.70 -1.81
N ALA A 415 -23.93 5.11 -2.14
CA ALA A 415 -24.98 4.87 -1.16
C ALA A 415 -24.53 3.91 -0.04
N GLU A 416 -23.88 2.80 -0.41
CA GLU A 416 -23.30 1.85 0.54
C GLU A 416 -22.19 2.50 1.38
N ALA A 417 -21.30 3.25 0.73
CA ALA A 417 -20.20 3.94 1.40
C ALA A 417 -20.68 4.99 2.41
N GLY A 418 -21.74 5.74 2.08
CA GLY A 418 -22.34 6.75 2.94
C GLY A 418 -22.94 6.18 4.23
N GLN A 419 -23.47 4.95 4.19
CA GLN A 419 -23.97 4.25 5.38
C GLN A 419 -22.84 3.88 6.35
N GLY A 420 -21.66 3.56 5.82
CA GLY A 420 -20.41 3.42 6.59
C GLY A 420 -19.95 1.98 6.82
N ASN A 421 -18.74 1.82 7.38
CA ASN A 421 -18.05 0.54 7.54
C ASN A 421 -18.54 -0.33 8.72
N ARG A 422 -19.60 0.09 9.41
CA ARG A 422 -20.31 -0.70 10.41
C ARG A 422 -21.73 -0.99 9.95
N ASP A 423 -22.44 0.00 9.45
CA ASP A 423 -23.88 -0.09 9.21
C ASP A 423 -24.27 -0.53 7.80
N SER A 424 -23.47 -0.23 6.77
CA SER A 424 -23.67 -0.88 5.47
C SER A 424 -23.22 -2.33 5.57
N PRO A 425 -24.10 -3.31 5.27
CA PRO A 425 -23.70 -4.71 5.27
C PRO A 425 -22.53 -4.99 4.33
N LEU A 426 -22.54 -4.42 3.12
CA LEU A 426 -21.48 -4.63 2.15
C LEU A 426 -20.16 -3.99 2.59
N LYS A 427 -20.17 -2.75 3.07
CA LYS A 427 -18.93 -2.08 3.50
C LYS A 427 -18.38 -2.68 4.78
N ALA A 428 -19.21 -3.14 5.70
CA ALA A 428 -18.78 -3.89 6.88
C ALA A 428 -18.11 -5.22 6.47
N ALA A 429 -18.71 -5.95 5.53
CA ALA A 429 -18.16 -7.21 5.02
C ALA A 429 -16.81 -7.02 4.29
N LEU A 430 -16.67 -5.97 3.48
CA LEU A 430 -15.39 -5.64 2.84
C LEU A 430 -14.33 -5.17 3.85
N ASP A 431 -14.73 -4.48 4.92
CA ASP A 431 -13.82 -4.08 6.00
C ASP A 431 -13.33 -5.28 6.82
N ALA A 432 -14.06 -6.41 6.82
CA ALA A 432 -13.61 -7.65 7.44
C ALA A 432 -12.28 -8.16 6.81
N ILE A 433 -12.05 -7.91 5.51
CA ILE A 433 -10.76 -8.23 4.85
C ILE A 433 -9.61 -7.45 5.50
N ARG A 434 -9.85 -6.18 5.87
CA ARG A 434 -8.87 -5.35 6.59
C ARG A 434 -8.64 -5.88 7.99
N ASP A 435 -9.69 -6.30 8.69
CA ASP A 435 -9.62 -6.86 10.04
C ASP A 435 -8.88 -8.22 10.05
N SER A 436 -9.04 -9.05 9.02
CA SER A 436 -8.35 -10.35 8.85
C SER A 436 -6.91 -10.26 8.34
N ARG A 437 -6.40 -9.05 8.03
CA ARG A 437 -5.11 -8.86 7.35
C ARG A 437 -3.93 -9.53 8.07
N GLU A 438 -3.87 -9.45 9.40
CA GLU A 438 -2.77 -10.05 10.16
C GLU A 438 -2.82 -11.59 10.12
N VAL A 439 -4.02 -12.19 10.05
CA VAL A 439 -4.15 -13.66 9.88
C VAL A 439 -3.81 -14.06 8.44
N LEU A 440 -4.22 -13.27 7.45
CA LEU A 440 -3.81 -13.48 6.06
C LEU A 440 -2.29 -13.46 5.91
N ARG A 441 -1.59 -12.48 6.51
CA ARG A 441 -0.12 -12.44 6.57
C ARG A 441 0.46 -13.70 7.21
N HIS A 442 -0.09 -14.14 8.34
CA HIS A 442 0.33 -15.39 8.98
C HIS A 442 0.15 -16.64 8.08
N ALA A 443 -0.83 -16.62 7.17
CA ALA A 443 -1.04 -17.69 6.21
C ALA A 443 -0.05 -17.64 5.02
N VAL A 444 0.27 -16.44 4.50
CA VAL A 444 0.96 -16.29 3.21
C VAL A 444 2.45 -15.93 3.29
N ASP A 445 2.86 -15.23 4.34
CA ASP A 445 4.23 -14.71 4.46
C ASP A 445 5.27 -15.86 4.49
N PHE A 446 6.48 -15.59 4.00
CA PHE A 446 7.63 -16.51 4.00
C PHE A 446 7.34 -17.86 3.36
N GLY A 447 6.59 -17.89 2.24
CA GLY A 447 6.32 -19.15 1.55
C GLY A 447 5.24 -19.99 2.22
N GLY A 448 4.29 -19.36 2.92
CA GLY A 448 3.24 -20.08 3.64
C GLY A 448 2.24 -20.84 2.77
N LEU A 449 2.26 -20.60 1.45
CA LEU A 449 1.40 -21.22 0.43
C LEU A 449 2.22 -22.08 -0.54
N THR A 450 1.57 -22.99 -1.26
CA THR A 450 2.18 -23.67 -2.41
C THR A 450 2.59 -22.65 -3.50
N PRO A 451 3.67 -22.90 -4.28
CA PRO A 451 4.12 -21.98 -5.33
C PRO A 451 3.02 -21.63 -6.35
N GLU A 452 2.30 -22.62 -6.87
CA GLU A 452 1.18 -22.40 -7.79
C GLU A 452 0.09 -21.51 -7.16
N SER A 453 -0.37 -21.83 -5.96
CA SER A 453 -1.49 -21.11 -5.33
C SER A 453 -1.10 -19.70 -4.90
N HIS A 454 0.16 -19.48 -4.51
CA HIS A 454 0.66 -18.12 -4.26
C HIS A 454 0.61 -17.26 -5.53
N ARG A 455 1.10 -17.80 -6.65
CA ARG A 455 1.16 -17.09 -7.94
C ARG A 455 -0.24 -16.84 -8.52
N THR A 456 -1.06 -17.88 -8.58
CA THR A 456 -2.33 -17.88 -9.33
C THR A 456 -3.49 -17.37 -8.49
N ASP A 457 -3.75 -18.00 -7.34
CA ASP A 457 -4.92 -17.73 -6.52
C ASP A 457 -4.72 -16.49 -5.65
N PHE A 458 -3.58 -16.38 -4.98
CA PHE A 458 -3.34 -15.27 -4.08
C PHE A 458 -3.02 -13.97 -4.84
N LEU A 459 -1.88 -13.91 -5.54
CA LEU A 459 -1.46 -12.68 -6.24
C LEU A 459 -2.28 -12.44 -7.52
N GLY A 460 -2.41 -13.45 -8.37
CA GLY A 460 -3.06 -13.36 -9.68
C GLY A 460 -4.57 -13.09 -9.62
N ARG A 461 -5.26 -13.69 -8.63
CA ARG A 461 -6.72 -13.62 -8.50
C ARG A 461 -7.15 -12.75 -7.31
N PHE A 462 -6.85 -13.16 -6.08
CA PHE A 462 -7.36 -12.51 -4.87
C PHE A 462 -6.87 -11.08 -4.69
N VAL A 463 -5.55 -10.84 -4.65
CA VAL A 463 -4.98 -9.49 -4.47
C VAL A 463 -5.41 -8.58 -5.61
N THR A 464 -5.36 -9.07 -6.84
CA THR A 464 -5.79 -8.33 -8.02
C THR A 464 -7.26 -7.89 -7.96
N ARG A 465 -8.16 -8.73 -7.45
CA ARG A 465 -9.60 -8.43 -7.37
C ARG A 465 -9.94 -7.57 -6.16
N THR A 466 -9.47 -7.97 -4.98
CA THR A 466 -9.86 -7.36 -3.70
C THR A 466 -9.22 -6.00 -3.45
N SER A 467 -8.04 -5.72 -4.02
CA SER A 467 -7.41 -4.39 -3.88
C SER A 467 -8.34 -3.27 -4.36
N SER A 468 -9.21 -3.54 -5.34
CA SER A 468 -10.22 -2.59 -5.84
C SER A 468 -11.42 -2.37 -4.92
N LEU A 469 -11.60 -3.21 -3.90
CA LEU A 469 -12.81 -3.27 -3.07
C LEU A 469 -12.61 -2.69 -1.66
N PHE A 470 -11.46 -2.92 -1.01
CA PHE A 470 -11.26 -2.56 0.40
C PHE A 470 -10.16 -1.51 0.67
N THR A 471 -9.27 -1.24 -0.29
CA THR A 471 -8.20 -0.23 -0.10
C THR A 471 -8.60 1.19 -0.49
N GLY A 472 -9.86 1.36 -0.89
CA GLY A 472 -10.42 2.49 -1.62
C GLY A 472 -10.12 3.91 -1.18
N PRO A 473 -10.39 4.89 -2.07
CA PRO A 473 -10.26 6.30 -1.75
C PRO A 473 -11.38 6.76 -0.78
N PRO A 474 -11.29 8.00 -0.29
CA PRO A 474 -12.42 8.72 0.30
C PRO A 474 -13.63 8.73 -0.63
N LEU A 475 -14.84 8.72 -0.05
CA LEU A 475 -16.12 8.72 -0.79
C LEU A 475 -16.20 9.86 -1.81
N GLU A 476 -15.68 11.01 -1.41
CA GLU A 476 -15.67 12.25 -2.18
C GLU A 476 -15.00 12.06 -3.55
N ARG A 477 -14.00 11.17 -3.65
CA ARG A 477 -13.30 10.89 -4.91
C ARG A 477 -14.21 10.22 -5.95
N THR A 478 -15.07 9.31 -5.54
CA THR A 478 -16.03 8.68 -6.47
C THR A 478 -17.12 9.65 -6.89
N VAL A 479 -17.55 10.57 -6.01
CA VAL A 479 -18.48 11.64 -6.37
C VAL A 479 -17.84 12.62 -7.37
N GLN A 480 -16.59 13.03 -7.12
CA GLN A 480 -15.81 13.89 -8.03
C GLN A 480 -15.59 13.24 -9.40
N PHE A 481 -15.33 11.93 -9.44
CA PHE A 481 -15.21 11.17 -10.69
C PHE A 481 -16.46 11.29 -11.57
N LEU A 482 -17.65 11.12 -10.98
CA LEU A 482 -18.92 11.27 -11.71
C LEU A 482 -19.15 12.71 -12.18
N ALA A 483 -18.86 13.70 -11.32
CA ALA A 483 -18.99 15.11 -11.68
C ALA A 483 -18.07 15.52 -12.84
N LEU A 484 -16.89 14.91 -12.95
CA LEU A 484 -15.95 15.16 -14.05
C LEU A 484 -16.37 14.49 -15.36
N ILE A 485 -17.09 13.36 -15.30
CA ILE A 485 -17.78 12.80 -16.48
C ILE A 485 -18.89 13.75 -16.93
N ASP A 486 -19.69 14.27 -16.01
CA ASP A 486 -20.78 15.20 -16.31
C ASP A 486 -20.28 16.51 -16.92
N ALA A 487 -19.13 17.01 -16.47
CA ALA A 487 -18.48 18.19 -17.02
C ALA A 487 -17.74 17.95 -18.35
N GLY A 488 -17.67 16.71 -18.85
CA GLY A 488 -17.00 16.36 -20.10
C GLY A 488 -15.46 16.40 -20.04
N VAL A 489 -14.87 16.53 -18.85
CA VAL A 489 -13.41 16.49 -18.64
C VAL A 489 -12.89 15.06 -18.73
N LEU A 490 -13.69 14.10 -18.27
CA LEU A 490 -13.33 12.68 -18.21
C LEU A 490 -14.28 11.81 -19.05
N GLU A 491 -13.71 11.02 -19.94
CA GLU A 491 -14.37 9.93 -20.66
C GLU A 491 -13.85 8.57 -20.15
N VAL A 492 -14.73 7.59 -19.99
CA VAL A 492 -14.34 6.21 -19.63
C VAL A 492 -14.31 5.35 -20.89
N ALA A 493 -13.17 4.72 -21.18
CA ALA A 493 -13.00 3.88 -22.37
C ALA A 493 -13.79 2.56 -22.30
N GLY A 494 -13.91 1.97 -21.11
CA GLY A 494 -14.59 0.69 -20.87
C GLY A 494 -13.70 -0.37 -20.20
N PRO A 495 -14.23 -1.59 -19.97
CA PRO A 495 -13.47 -2.72 -19.43
C PRO A 495 -12.49 -3.28 -20.47
N ASP A 496 -11.56 -4.13 -20.03
CA ASP A 496 -10.60 -4.81 -20.90
C ASP A 496 -9.85 -3.86 -21.86
N VAL A 497 -9.49 -2.67 -21.35
CA VAL A 497 -8.89 -1.61 -22.18
C VAL A 497 -7.61 -2.11 -22.88
N VAL A 498 -7.50 -1.79 -24.16
CA VAL A 498 -6.32 -1.98 -25.01
C VAL A 498 -5.79 -0.60 -25.38
N TYR A 499 -4.47 -0.48 -25.45
CA TYR A 499 -3.79 0.76 -25.77
C TYR A 499 -2.54 0.47 -26.59
N GLY A 500 -2.05 1.47 -27.31
CA GLY A 500 -0.85 1.30 -28.14
C GLY A 500 -0.58 2.49 -29.04
N CYS A 501 0.28 2.26 -30.02
CA CYS A 501 0.65 3.22 -31.05
C CYS A 501 -0.20 2.98 -32.31
N ASP A 502 -0.74 4.05 -32.90
CA ASP A 502 -1.33 3.99 -34.23
C ASP A 502 -0.44 4.75 -35.23
N THR A 503 0.25 3.99 -36.08
CA THR A 503 1.17 4.54 -37.07
C THR A 503 0.46 5.31 -38.18
N GLY A 504 -0.81 5.01 -38.45
CA GLY A 504 -1.60 5.67 -39.49
C GLY A 504 -2.01 7.08 -39.08
N SER A 505 -2.47 7.25 -37.84
CA SER A 505 -2.77 8.58 -37.27
C SER A 505 -1.54 9.30 -36.71
N GLY A 506 -0.47 8.55 -36.43
CA GLY A 506 0.73 9.08 -35.79
C GLY A 506 0.52 9.45 -34.32
N ARG A 507 -0.46 8.83 -33.64
CA ARG A 507 -0.87 9.13 -32.25
C ARG A 507 -0.96 7.84 -31.41
N PHE A 508 -1.09 7.99 -30.10
CA PHE A 508 -1.47 6.87 -29.25
C PHE A 508 -2.97 6.58 -29.38
N PHE A 509 -3.41 5.40 -28.96
CA PHE A 509 -4.82 5.08 -28.82
C PHE A 509 -5.14 4.38 -27.51
N LEU A 510 -6.37 4.57 -27.02
CA LEU A 510 -7.05 3.71 -26.06
C LEU A 510 -8.37 3.24 -26.66
N GLU A 511 -8.75 1.98 -26.41
CA GLU A 511 -10.05 1.44 -26.76
C GLU A 511 -10.49 0.30 -25.84
N SER A 512 -11.80 0.04 -25.78
CA SER A 512 -12.35 -1.16 -25.16
C SER A 512 -13.01 -2.02 -26.23
N PRO A 513 -12.59 -3.28 -26.43
CA PRO A 513 -13.29 -4.21 -27.32
C PRO A 513 -14.73 -4.50 -26.91
N ALA A 514 -15.11 -4.17 -25.67
CA ALA A 514 -16.47 -4.35 -25.16
C ALA A 514 -17.42 -3.20 -25.53
N VAL A 515 -16.92 -2.13 -26.13
CA VAL A 515 -17.68 -0.89 -26.37
C VAL A 515 -17.49 -0.46 -27.82
N GLU A 516 -18.56 -0.48 -28.59
CA GLU A 516 -18.55 -0.07 -29.99
C GLU A 516 -18.13 1.41 -30.13
N GLY A 517 -17.20 1.68 -31.07
CA GLY A 517 -16.72 3.04 -31.33
C GLY A 517 -15.90 3.69 -30.21
N SER A 518 -15.39 2.89 -29.25
CA SER A 518 -14.66 3.42 -28.08
C SER A 518 -13.24 3.92 -28.35
N ARG A 519 -12.68 3.64 -29.53
CA ARG A 519 -11.31 4.08 -29.86
C ARG A 519 -11.19 5.60 -29.76
N ARG A 520 -10.19 6.06 -29.02
CA ARG A 520 -9.78 7.46 -28.92
C ARG A 520 -8.30 7.58 -29.18
N HIS A 521 -7.94 8.57 -29.98
CA HIS A 521 -6.54 8.93 -30.21
C HIS A 521 -6.10 10.03 -29.25
N CYS A 522 -4.91 9.89 -28.68
CA CYS A 522 -4.34 10.81 -27.71
C CYS A 522 -2.90 11.22 -28.08
N ASP A 523 -2.56 12.44 -27.67
CA ASP A 523 -1.22 13.02 -27.82
C ASP A 523 -0.33 12.64 -26.63
N VAL A 524 -0.96 12.48 -25.46
CA VAL A 524 -0.29 12.04 -24.24
C VAL A 524 -0.88 10.70 -23.80
N LEU A 525 -0.02 9.74 -23.50
CA LEU A 525 -0.40 8.48 -22.87
C LEU A 525 0.28 8.38 -21.51
N ILE A 526 -0.52 8.18 -20.46
CA ILE A 526 -0.05 8.06 -19.07
C ILE A 526 -0.38 6.67 -18.58
N ASP A 527 0.64 5.94 -18.15
CA ASP A 527 0.44 4.72 -17.36
C ASP A 527 0.29 5.12 -15.89
N SER A 528 -0.89 4.93 -15.31
CA SER A 528 -1.14 5.26 -13.90
C SER A 528 -0.84 4.09 -12.95
N ARG A 529 -0.33 2.97 -13.46
CA ARG A 529 -0.03 1.78 -12.66
C ARG A 529 1.32 1.97 -11.97
N ILE A 530 1.41 1.56 -10.71
CA ILE A 530 2.67 1.57 -9.98
C ILE A 530 3.48 0.34 -10.39
N PRO A 531 4.78 0.47 -10.71
CA PRO A 531 5.64 -0.66 -11.00
C PRO A 531 5.67 -1.70 -9.88
N ALA A 532 5.86 -2.96 -10.23
CA ALA A 532 6.07 -4.01 -9.25
C ALA A 532 7.34 -3.73 -8.43
N ALA A 533 7.30 -4.02 -7.14
CA ALA A 533 8.45 -3.93 -6.25
C ALA A 533 9.34 -5.18 -6.36
N GLY A 534 10.53 -5.12 -5.76
CA GLY A 534 11.47 -6.24 -5.68
C GLY A 534 12.77 -6.00 -6.44
N LEU A 535 13.58 -7.04 -6.60
CA LEU A 535 14.85 -7.08 -7.34
C LEU A 535 14.65 -7.34 -8.83
N VAL A 536 13.57 -8.02 -9.22
CA VAL A 536 13.27 -8.32 -10.63
C VAL A 536 12.96 -7.02 -11.35
N ARG A 537 13.65 -6.77 -12.47
CA ARG A 537 13.53 -5.54 -13.28
C ARG A 537 13.79 -4.26 -12.47
N ASN A 538 14.49 -4.32 -11.33
CA ASN A 538 14.80 -3.15 -10.54
C ASN A 538 15.96 -2.37 -11.18
N THR A 539 15.82 -1.05 -11.33
CA THR A 539 16.87 -0.19 -11.92
C THR A 539 17.59 0.67 -10.89
N ASP A 540 17.24 0.57 -9.61
CA ASP A 540 17.96 1.21 -8.53
C ASP A 540 19.40 0.69 -8.45
N PRO A 541 20.43 1.57 -8.45
CA PRO A 541 21.83 1.17 -8.42
C PRO A 541 22.22 0.24 -7.26
N LEU A 542 21.71 0.48 -6.04
CA LEU A 542 22.01 -0.37 -4.88
C LEU A 542 21.42 -1.76 -5.09
N MET A 543 20.15 -1.85 -5.48
CA MET A 543 19.47 -3.14 -5.68
C MET A 543 20.09 -3.95 -6.81
N ARG A 544 20.45 -3.28 -7.92
CA ARG A 544 21.18 -3.92 -9.03
C ARG A 544 22.54 -4.43 -8.58
N GLN A 545 23.34 -3.59 -7.91
CA GLN A 545 24.66 -4.02 -7.44
C GLN A 545 24.56 -5.21 -6.48
N LEU A 546 23.61 -5.19 -5.55
CA LEU A 546 23.41 -6.32 -4.63
C LEU A 546 23.06 -7.62 -5.35
N ALA A 547 22.21 -7.56 -6.39
CA ALA A 547 21.86 -8.71 -7.20
C ALA A 547 23.04 -9.19 -8.08
N ASP A 548 23.68 -8.27 -8.82
CA ASP A 548 24.78 -8.55 -9.75
C ASP A 548 26.00 -9.14 -9.04
N GLU A 549 26.33 -8.64 -7.85
CA GLU A 549 27.43 -9.15 -7.01
C GLU A 549 27.01 -10.30 -6.10
N ARG A 550 25.78 -10.82 -6.26
CA ARG A 550 25.25 -11.98 -5.50
C ARG A 550 25.17 -11.77 -4.00
N LEU A 551 25.21 -10.51 -3.54
CA LEU A 551 25.03 -10.11 -2.15
C LEU A 551 23.55 -10.10 -1.73
N ALA A 552 22.63 -10.19 -2.69
CA ALA A 552 21.22 -10.42 -2.45
C ALA A 552 20.65 -11.35 -3.52
N VAL A 553 19.53 -11.99 -3.20
CA VAL A 553 18.76 -12.81 -4.15
C VAL A 553 17.27 -12.53 -4.00
N GLY A 554 16.52 -12.78 -5.08
CA GLY A 554 15.07 -12.79 -5.04
C GLY A 554 14.54 -13.92 -4.17
N PHE A 555 13.41 -13.72 -3.51
CA PHE A 555 12.74 -14.77 -2.76
C PHE A 555 12.02 -15.73 -3.71
N VAL A 556 12.35 -17.01 -3.56
CA VAL A 556 11.87 -18.11 -4.38
C VAL A 556 11.12 -19.10 -3.50
N HIS A 557 9.89 -19.42 -3.89
CA HIS A 557 9.10 -20.49 -3.31
C HIS A 557 9.40 -21.75 -4.09
N ASP A 558 9.94 -22.77 -3.43
CA ASP A 558 10.21 -24.07 -4.04
C ASP A 558 9.46 -25.14 -3.25
N ASP A 559 8.59 -25.89 -3.94
CA ASP A 559 7.90 -27.04 -3.37
C ASP A 559 7.62 -28.09 -4.45
N ALA A 560 7.93 -29.35 -4.16
CA ALA A 560 7.58 -30.51 -4.98
C ALA A 560 7.92 -30.41 -6.49
N GLY A 561 8.96 -29.64 -6.85
CA GLY A 561 9.37 -29.43 -8.24
C GLY A 561 8.70 -28.24 -8.95
N GLU A 562 7.87 -27.47 -8.23
CA GLU A 562 7.36 -26.18 -8.67
C GLU A 562 8.16 -25.04 -8.04
N THR A 563 8.39 -24.01 -8.83
CA THR A 563 9.15 -22.84 -8.40
C THR A 563 8.38 -21.57 -8.73
N PHE A 564 8.29 -20.65 -7.78
CA PHE A 564 7.74 -19.32 -7.98
C PHE A 564 8.68 -18.25 -7.43
N GLU A 565 9.22 -17.43 -8.32
CA GLU A 565 10.03 -16.26 -7.97
C GLU A 565 9.13 -15.05 -7.75
N THR A 566 9.09 -14.55 -6.52
CA THR A 566 8.26 -13.38 -6.15
C THR A 566 8.90 -12.07 -6.59
N GLY A 567 10.22 -12.09 -6.80
CA GLY A 567 11.05 -10.91 -7.03
C GLY A 567 11.40 -10.12 -5.77
N ALA A 568 10.81 -10.41 -4.60
CA ALA A 568 11.11 -9.73 -3.35
C ALA A 568 12.57 -9.92 -2.90
N LEU A 569 13.16 -8.96 -2.20
CA LEU A 569 14.47 -9.13 -1.56
C LEU A 569 14.36 -10.21 -0.47
N HIS A 570 15.10 -11.31 -0.62
CA HIS A 570 15.02 -12.44 0.30
C HIS A 570 15.61 -12.08 1.67
N ILE A 571 14.80 -12.29 2.72
CA ILE A 571 15.17 -12.03 4.11
C ILE A 571 14.81 -13.21 5.02
N THR A 572 15.51 -13.33 6.15
CA THR A 572 15.22 -14.32 7.18
C THR A 572 13.93 -14.01 7.96
N PRO A 573 13.11 -15.01 8.31
CA PRO A 573 11.86 -14.81 9.06
C PRO A 573 12.04 -14.25 10.46
N ALA A 574 13.14 -14.58 11.15
CA ALA A 574 13.34 -14.21 12.55
C ALA A 574 13.84 -12.77 12.71
N GLU A 575 14.81 -12.34 11.90
CA GLU A 575 15.52 -11.07 12.11
C GLU A 575 15.42 -10.12 10.91
N ARG A 576 14.84 -10.56 9.79
CA ARG A 576 14.71 -9.77 8.55
C ARG A 576 16.08 -9.42 7.95
N ARG A 577 17.06 -10.29 8.19
CA ARG A 577 18.41 -10.19 7.60
C ARG A 577 18.40 -10.66 6.15
N VAL A 578 19.07 -9.91 5.29
CA VAL A 578 19.19 -10.20 3.85
C VAL A 578 19.96 -11.50 3.64
N ILE A 579 19.52 -12.28 2.65
CA ILE A 579 20.13 -13.55 2.24
C ILE A 579 20.86 -13.34 0.91
N ALA A 580 22.13 -13.75 0.86
CA ALA A 580 22.96 -13.74 -0.34
C ALA A 580 22.63 -14.93 -1.26
N ALA A 581 23.08 -14.89 -2.52
CA ALA A 581 22.72 -15.91 -3.50
C ALA A 581 23.41 -17.27 -3.27
N ASP A 582 24.38 -17.35 -2.35
CA ASP A 582 24.99 -18.60 -1.85
C ASP A 582 24.19 -19.21 -0.67
N GLY A 583 23.07 -18.60 -0.27
CA GLY A 583 22.24 -19.01 0.86
C GLY A 583 22.73 -18.47 2.21
N ARG A 584 23.88 -17.79 2.26
CA ARG A 584 24.41 -17.22 3.49
C ARG A 584 23.56 -16.03 3.93
N THR A 585 23.21 -16.01 5.20
CA THR A 585 22.57 -14.82 5.80
C THR A 585 23.63 -13.80 6.14
N HIS A 586 23.46 -12.55 5.70
CA HIS A 586 24.31 -11.44 6.10
C HIS A 586 24.36 -11.29 7.62
N ARG A 587 25.51 -10.86 8.15
CA ARG A 587 25.68 -10.73 9.59
C ARG A 587 24.75 -9.67 10.17
N ALA A 588 24.64 -8.51 9.51
CA ALA A 588 23.92 -7.35 10.00
C ALA A 588 23.43 -6.42 8.85
N VAL A 589 23.03 -7.02 7.72
CA VAL A 589 22.26 -6.32 6.67
C VAL A 589 20.81 -6.75 6.80
N TYR A 590 19.92 -5.79 6.96
CA TYR A 590 18.49 -5.97 7.17
C TYR A 590 17.71 -5.30 6.05
N ALA A 591 16.47 -5.74 5.80
CA ALA A 591 15.56 -5.03 4.92
C ALA A 591 14.13 -5.00 5.48
N LEU A 592 13.42 -3.90 5.24
CA LEU A 592 12.04 -3.71 5.68
C LEU A 592 11.25 -2.84 4.69
N GLY A 593 10.00 -3.22 4.46
CA GLY A 593 9.05 -2.44 3.65
C GLY A 593 8.98 -2.94 2.22
N ILE A 594 8.81 -2.02 1.28
CA ILE A 594 8.60 -2.32 -0.15
C ILE A 594 9.64 -3.29 -0.75
N PRO A 595 10.95 -3.21 -0.43
CA PRO A 595 11.92 -4.17 -0.97
C PRO A 595 11.59 -5.64 -0.64
N THR A 596 10.86 -5.89 0.45
CA THR A 596 10.49 -7.24 0.92
C THR A 596 9.04 -7.62 0.56
N GLU A 597 8.33 -6.79 -0.22
CA GLU A 597 6.97 -7.11 -0.71
C GLU A 597 7.03 -8.36 -1.59
N GLY A 598 6.36 -9.43 -1.16
CA GLY A 598 6.41 -10.77 -1.78
C GLY A 598 7.04 -11.83 -0.88
N VAL A 599 7.94 -11.44 0.04
CA VAL A 599 8.26 -12.25 1.23
C VAL A 599 7.18 -12.04 2.28
N CYS A 600 6.86 -10.77 2.56
CA CYS A 600 5.79 -10.36 3.43
C CYS A 600 4.74 -9.62 2.59
N TRP A 601 3.46 -9.91 2.82
CA TRP A 601 2.39 -9.29 2.07
C TRP A 601 1.98 -7.92 2.66
N PHE A 602 1.69 -6.97 1.77
CA PHE A 602 1.05 -5.70 2.11
C PHE A 602 1.98 -4.75 2.91
N THR A 603 3.27 -4.77 2.63
CA THR A 603 4.32 -3.93 3.24
C THR A 603 4.15 -2.43 2.92
N GLN A 604 3.35 -2.11 1.90
CA GLN A 604 2.97 -0.77 1.45
C GLN A 604 2.29 0.11 2.51
N ILE A 605 1.88 -0.46 3.65
CA ILE A 605 1.42 0.34 4.79
C ILE A 605 2.57 1.24 5.26
N GLY A 606 2.35 2.54 5.10
CA GLY A 606 3.28 3.59 5.52
C GLY A 606 3.04 4.11 6.94
N ASN A 607 2.09 3.58 7.72
CA ASN A 607 1.76 4.13 9.04
C ASN A 607 1.42 3.06 10.08
N GLY A 608 1.64 3.39 11.35
CA GLY A 608 1.05 2.70 12.49
C GLY A 608 -0.34 3.23 12.85
N ARG A 609 -0.90 2.69 13.93
CA ARG A 609 -2.17 3.12 14.52
C ARG A 609 -1.94 3.60 15.96
N PRO A 610 -2.59 4.70 16.40
CA PRO A 610 -2.45 5.17 17.78
C PRO A 610 -2.80 4.08 18.80
N GLY A 611 -1.86 3.74 19.69
CA GLY A 611 -2.08 2.80 20.79
C GLY A 611 -2.30 1.34 20.39
N VAL A 612 -2.13 0.97 19.11
CA VAL A 612 -2.32 -0.41 18.65
C VAL A 612 -1.00 -0.96 18.11
N PRO A 613 -0.46 -2.05 18.71
CA PRO A 613 0.72 -2.70 18.16
C PRO A 613 0.37 -3.35 16.83
N THR A 614 1.05 -2.92 15.77
CA THR A 614 0.88 -3.46 14.42
C THR A 614 2.20 -4.07 13.94
N SER A 615 2.16 -4.90 12.90
CA SER A 615 3.37 -5.34 12.18
C SER A 615 4.27 -4.16 11.78
N PHE A 616 3.70 -2.97 11.54
CA PHE A 616 4.47 -1.76 11.23
C PHE A 616 5.57 -1.46 12.25
N SER A 617 5.23 -1.38 13.54
CA SER A 617 6.19 -1.13 14.62
C SER A 617 6.88 -2.42 15.10
N ARG A 618 6.20 -3.57 15.04
CA ARG A 618 6.75 -4.85 15.50
C ARG A 618 7.92 -5.34 14.65
N ASP A 619 7.81 -5.27 13.32
CA ASP A 619 8.91 -5.70 12.44
C ASP A 619 10.10 -4.75 12.54
N ALA A 620 9.85 -3.46 12.72
CA ALA A 620 10.89 -2.47 12.99
C ALA A 620 11.60 -2.74 14.32
N ASP A 621 10.86 -3.14 15.36
CA ASP A 621 11.41 -3.48 16.67
C ASP A 621 12.28 -4.74 16.63
N VAL A 622 11.87 -5.76 15.87
CA VAL A 622 12.69 -6.95 15.63
C VAL A 622 14.07 -6.57 15.06
N ILE A 623 14.09 -5.70 14.05
CA ILE A 623 15.34 -5.23 13.43
C ILE A 623 16.14 -4.41 14.45
N ALA A 624 15.51 -3.46 15.13
CA ALA A 624 16.17 -2.61 16.13
C ALA A 624 16.86 -3.45 17.23
N LEU A 625 16.16 -4.43 17.79
CA LEU A 625 16.73 -5.34 18.80
C LEU A 625 17.85 -6.22 18.22
N SER A 626 17.73 -6.68 16.97
CA SER A 626 18.80 -7.46 16.33
C SER A 626 20.06 -6.62 16.11
N VAL A 627 19.92 -5.37 15.64
CA VAL A 627 21.02 -4.41 15.49
C VAL A 627 21.74 -4.20 16.83
N LEU A 628 20.99 -3.91 17.90
CA LEU A 628 21.57 -3.67 19.23
C LEU A 628 22.22 -4.93 19.83
N ARG A 629 21.66 -6.14 19.62
CA ARG A 629 22.29 -7.39 20.11
C ARG A 629 23.56 -7.77 19.37
N ARG A 630 23.61 -7.59 18.04
CA ARG A 630 24.78 -8.04 17.25
C ARG A 630 26.01 -7.16 17.44
N ALA A 631 25.83 -5.97 18.01
CA ALA A 631 26.92 -5.12 18.45
C ALA A 631 27.66 -5.63 19.71
N THR A 632 27.04 -6.50 20.52
CA THR A 632 27.64 -7.02 21.77
C THR A 632 28.33 -8.37 21.59
N SER A 633 28.21 -9.00 20.42
CA SER A 633 28.69 -10.36 20.20
C SER A 633 29.96 -10.34 19.37
N ASP A 634 31.11 -10.46 20.03
CA ASP A 634 32.33 -11.02 19.41
C ASP A 634 32.12 -12.52 19.06
N ALA A 635 31.04 -13.14 19.52
CA ALA A 635 30.78 -14.58 19.43
C ALA A 635 30.24 -15.07 18.07
N PHE A 636 30.51 -14.33 16.99
CA PHE A 636 30.31 -14.83 15.61
C PHE A 636 31.61 -14.76 14.78
N GLN A 637 32.76 -14.72 15.44
CA GLN A 637 34.08 -15.00 14.84
C GLN A 637 34.17 -16.45 14.35
#